data_AF-T1A6P8-F1
#
_entry.id   AF-T1A6P8-F1
#
_cell.length_a   1.000
_cell.length_b   1.000
_cell.length_c   1.000
_cell.angle_alpha   90.00
_cell.angle_beta   90.00
_cell.angle_gamma   90.00
#
_symmetry.space_group_name_H-M   'P 1'
#
loop_
_entity.id
_entity.type
_entity.pdbx_description
1 polymer ?
#
loop_
_entity_poly.entity_id
_entity_poly.type
_entity_poly.pdbx_seq_one_letter_code
_entity_poly.pdbx_strand_id
1 'polypeptide(L)'
;SLAALNRDWTTAYWSQTYTAWNQIPLNGRPGNPGLMLAHRQFVTATWLSFQRNQLDALRAHIAPWQFVTTNIGGLGWSAHWNHYTITRPLDIAAWDDYVGEGQLNFYRNGAMSDFIRGLKRQDYWVMETQPGFVDWAPICNSLVKGGVRAMTWESIGHGADAVLFWQWRSALGGQ
;
A
#
# COMPACT_ATOMS: atom_id res chain seq x y z
N SER A 1 0.14 27.78 13.85
CA SER A 1 1.24 28.77 13.82
C SER A 1 2.55 28.08 14.18
N LEU A 2 3.70 28.73 13.95
CA LEU A 2 5.00 28.14 14.28
C LEU A 2 5.16 27.89 15.80
N ALA A 3 4.59 28.78 16.62
CA ALA A 3 4.56 28.60 18.08
C ALA A 3 3.80 27.33 18.51
N ALA A 4 2.67 27.01 17.86
CA ALA A 4 1.93 25.79 18.13
C ALA A 4 2.73 24.55 17.71
N LEU A 5 3.35 24.57 16.52
CA LEU A 5 4.19 23.47 16.04
C LEU A 5 5.36 23.20 17.00
N ASN A 6 6.09 24.24 17.40
CA ASN A 6 7.21 24.11 18.33
C ASN A 6 6.77 23.51 19.69
N ARG A 7 5.59 23.88 20.19
CA ARG A 7 5.01 23.31 21.41
C ARG A 7 4.62 21.86 21.22
N ASP A 8 3.89 21.54 20.15
CA ASP A 8 3.34 20.20 19.92
C ASP A 8 4.43 19.17 19.58
N TRP A 9 5.55 19.63 18.98
CA TRP A 9 6.72 18.79 18.70
C TRP A 9 7.82 18.92 19.76
N THR A 10 7.59 19.67 20.84
CA THR A 10 8.55 19.89 21.94
C THR A 10 9.95 20.29 21.42
N THR A 11 10.01 21.21 20.45
CA THR A 11 11.26 21.58 19.76
C THR A 11 12.26 22.31 20.67
N ALA A 12 11.84 22.78 21.85
CA ALA A 12 12.75 23.31 22.85
C ALA A 12 13.78 22.26 23.31
N TYR A 13 13.41 20.98 23.27
CA TYR A 13 14.34 19.88 23.53
C TYR A 13 15.45 19.85 22.47
N TRP A 14 16.70 19.81 22.92
CA TRP A 14 17.89 19.86 22.06
C TRP A 14 17.94 21.06 21.10
N SER A 15 17.36 22.20 21.50
CA SER A 15 17.47 23.48 20.78
C SER A 15 17.00 23.43 19.31
N GLN A 16 15.93 22.68 19.05
CA GLN A 16 15.35 22.52 17.70
C GLN A 16 14.26 23.56 17.36
N THR A 17 14.05 24.56 18.21
CA THR A 17 12.99 25.57 18.03
C THR A 17 13.14 26.30 16.71
N TYR A 18 12.09 26.24 15.90
CA TYR A 18 12.03 26.94 14.61
C TYR A 18 11.53 28.38 14.82
N THR A 19 12.21 29.33 14.19
CA THR A 19 11.80 30.75 14.11
C THR A 19 11.25 31.15 12.74
N ALA A 20 11.41 30.29 11.72
CA ALA A 20 10.80 30.44 10.41
C ALA A 20 10.41 29.09 9.78
N TRP A 21 9.42 29.08 8.89
CA TRP A 21 8.92 27.85 8.25
C TRP A 21 9.96 27.13 7.37
N ASN A 22 10.85 27.89 6.72
CA ASN A 22 11.91 27.34 5.86
C ASN A 22 13.05 26.63 6.63
N GLN A 23 13.05 26.69 7.97
CA GLN A 23 13.98 25.94 8.81
C GLN A 23 13.51 24.51 9.07
N ILE A 24 12.23 24.20 8.83
CA ILE A 24 11.69 22.86 9.03
C ILE A 24 12.26 21.96 7.93
N PRO A 25 13.04 20.92 8.28
CA PRO A 25 13.69 20.11 7.28
C PRO A 25 12.72 19.09 6.68
N LEU A 26 12.79 18.92 5.37
CA LEU A 26 12.09 17.86 4.65
C LEU A 26 13.07 16.71 4.38
N ASN A 27 13.26 15.84 5.36
CA ASN A 27 14.07 14.63 5.18
C ASN A 27 13.51 13.46 5.99
N GLY A 28 13.83 12.25 5.54
CA GLY A 28 13.43 11.00 6.22
C GLY A 28 14.41 10.55 7.31
N ARG A 29 15.27 11.43 7.83
CA ARG A 29 16.27 11.04 8.84
C ARG A 29 15.60 10.89 10.22
N PRO A 30 16.08 9.96 11.06
CA PRO A 30 15.67 9.90 12.47
C PRO A 30 15.93 11.24 13.17
N GLY A 31 15.00 11.67 14.03
CA GLY A 31 15.09 12.96 14.71
C GLY A 31 13.89 13.21 15.61
N ASN A 32 13.34 14.42 15.56
CA ASN A 32 12.16 14.77 16.34
C ASN A 32 10.96 13.85 16.01
N PRO A 33 10.37 13.15 16.98
CA PRO A 33 9.29 12.19 16.71
C PRO A 33 8.03 12.88 16.15
N GLY A 34 7.74 14.12 16.55
CA GLY A 34 6.65 14.92 16.01
C GLY A 34 6.86 15.24 14.53
N LEU A 35 8.08 15.68 14.16
CA LEU A 35 8.46 15.90 12.75
C LEU A 35 8.39 14.59 11.95
N MET A 36 8.91 13.48 12.48
CA MET A 36 8.89 12.19 11.79
C MET A 36 7.46 11.70 11.52
N LEU A 37 6.55 11.86 12.48
CA LEU A 37 5.13 11.54 12.31
C LEU A 37 4.48 12.49 11.28
N ALA A 38 4.73 13.79 11.39
CA ALA A 38 4.21 14.79 10.46
C ALA A 38 4.70 14.54 9.02
N HIS A 39 5.94 14.11 8.85
CA HIS A 39 6.47 13.73 7.54
C HIS A 39 5.70 12.56 6.93
N ARG A 40 5.40 11.50 7.70
CA ARG A 40 4.58 10.37 7.22
C ARG A 40 3.14 10.78 6.87
N GLN A 41 2.56 11.66 7.68
CA GLN A 41 1.24 12.24 7.41
C GLN A 41 1.26 13.09 6.13
N PHE A 42 2.30 13.90 5.93
CA PHE A 42 2.52 14.69 4.72
C PHE A 42 2.69 13.81 3.47
N VAL A 43 3.46 12.73 3.56
CA VAL A 43 3.59 11.75 2.45
C VAL A 43 2.22 11.19 2.09
N THR A 44 1.44 10.73 3.07
CA THR A 44 0.07 10.23 2.83
C THR A 44 -0.81 11.29 2.17
N ALA A 45 -0.77 12.54 2.67
CA ALA A 45 -1.57 13.64 2.11
C ALA A 45 -1.17 13.97 0.67
N THR A 46 0.12 13.91 0.36
CA THR A 46 0.65 14.15 -0.99
C THR A 46 0.17 13.09 -1.97
N TRP A 47 0.26 11.80 -1.58
CA TRP A 47 -0.25 10.69 -2.38
C TRP A 47 -1.76 10.80 -2.60
N LEU A 48 -2.52 11.11 -1.55
CA LEU A 48 -3.97 11.30 -1.67
C LEU A 48 -4.32 12.46 -2.61
N SER A 49 -3.56 13.57 -2.56
CA SER A 49 -3.74 14.71 -3.46
C SER A 49 -3.52 14.31 -4.91
N PHE A 50 -2.44 13.56 -5.18
CA PHE A 50 -2.13 13.04 -6.51
C PHE A 50 -3.20 12.07 -7.01
N GLN A 51 -3.66 11.15 -6.16
CA GLN A 51 -4.74 10.22 -6.48
C GLN A 51 -6.05 10.96 -6.77
N ARG A 52 -6.40 11.98 -5.99
CA ARG A 52 -7.61 12.80 -6.23
C ARG A 52 -7.60 13.46 -7.59
N ASN A 53 -6.47 14.02 -8.02
CA ASN A 53 -6.34 14.58 -9.37
C ASN A 53 -6.72 13.55 -10.45
N GLN A 54 -6.23 12.32 -10.33
CA GLN A 54 -6.58 11.24 -11.27
C GLN A 54 -8.04 10.81 -11.15
N LEU A 55 -8.57 10.69 -9.93
CA LEU A 55 -9.97 10.34 -9.69
C LEU A 55 -10.91 11.39 -10.28
N ASP A 56 -10.65 12.67 -10.06
CA ASP A 56 -11.47 13.77 -10.58
C ASP A 56 -11.49 13.74 -12.12
N ALA A 57 -10.33 13.49 -12.74
CA ALA A 57 -10.24 13.32 -14.19
C ALA A 57 -11.02 12.09 -14.69
N LEU A 58 -10.90 10.93 -14.04
CA LEU A 58 -11.62 9.72 -14.44
C LEU A 58 -13.13 9.85 -14.24
N ARG A 59 -13.57 10.37 -13.08
CA ARG A 59 -14.99 10.47 -12.72
C ARG A 59 -15.79 11.42 -13.62
N ALA A 60 -15.12 12.37 -14.26
CA ALA A 60 -15.75 13.21 -15.27
C ALA A 60 -16.15 12.44 -16.55
N HIS A 61 -15.60 11.25 -16.78
CA HIS A 61 -15.69 10.55 -18.07
C HIS A 61 -16.16 9.09 -17.99
N ILE A 62 -16.01 8.41 -16.85
CA ILE A 62 -16.42 7.01 -16.73
C ILE A 62 -17.92 6.86 -16.46
N ALA A 63 -18.47 5.74 -16.89
CA ALA A 63 -19.88 5.40 -16.65
C ALA A 63 -20.13 5.04 -15.16
N PRO A 64 -21.36 5.20 -14.64
CA PRO A 64 -21.66 4.96 -13.23
C PRO A 64 -21.38 3.53 -12.73
N TRP A 65 -21.34 2.54 -13.63
CA TRP A 65 -21.04 1.14 -13.28
C TRP A 65 -19.55 0.80 -13.32
N GLN A 66 -18.70 1.70 -13.82
CA GLN A 66 -17.26 1.48 -13.84
C GLN A 66 -16.67 1.88 -12.49
N PHE A 67 -15.94 0.95 -11.89
CA PHE A 67 -15.26 1.19 -10.63
C PHE A 67 -13.82 1.69 -10.86
N VAL A 68 -13.27 2.39 -9.87
CA VAL A 68 -11.87 2.83 -9.84
C VAL A 68 -11.19 2.28 -8.60
N THR A 69 -10.01 1.69 -8.79
CA THR A 69 -9.14 1.19 -7.73
C THR A 69 -7.68 1.44 -8.08
N THR A 70 -6.79 1.17 -7.12
CA THR A 70 -5.35 1.00 -7.32
C THR A 70 -4.92 -0.16 -6.44
N ASN A 71 -3.97 -0.96 -6.90
CA ASN A 71 -3.37 -1.98 -6.05
C ASN A 71 -2.51 -1.31 -4.97
N ILE A 72 -2.77 -1.63 -3.71
CA ILE A 72 -2.02 -1.07 -2.56
C ILE A 72 -0.68 -1.79 -2.30
N GLY A 73 -0.16 -2.49 -3.31
CA GLY A 73 1.22 -2.99 -3.41
C GLY A 73 1.49 -4.36 -2.75
N GLY A 74 2.37 -5.12 -3.39
CA GLY A 74 2.61 -6.56 -3.16
C GLY A 74 3.34 -7.04 -1.93
N LEU A 75 3.55 -6.16 -0.95
CA LEU A 75 4.13 -6.56 0.34
C LEU A 75 3.16 -6.37 1.50
N GLY A 76 1.98 -5.77 1.29
CA GLY A 76 0.89 -5.56 2.25
C GLY A 76 1.23 -4.77 3.53
N TRP A 77 2.51 -4.64 3.85
CA TRP A 77 3.08 -4.14 5.11
C TRP A 77 3.87 -2.84 4.92
N SER A 78 3.80 -2.22 3.74
CA SER A 78 4.41 -0.91 3.51
C SER A 78 3.84 0.10 4.51
N ALA A 79 4.61 0.48 5.53
CA ALA A 79 4.21 1.51 6.49
C ALA A 79 4.52 2.93 5.98
N HIS A 80 4.70 3.10 4.67
CA HIS A 80 5.11 4.37 4.06
C HIS A 80 3.95 5.36 3.92
N TRP A 81 2.70 4.88 3.87
CA TRP A 81 1.48 5.70 3.81
C TRP A 81 0.34 5.05 4.60
N ASN A 82 -0.71 5.83 4.89
CA ASN A 82 -1.90 5.31 5.55
C ASN A 82 -2.86 4.65 4.54
N HIS A 83 -2.94 3.32 4.56
CA HIS A 83 -3.81 2.54 3.68
C HIS A 83 -5.31 2.91 3.76
N TYR A 84 -5.84 3.17 4.96
CA TYR A 84 -7.25 3.58 5.10
C TYR A 84 -7.52 4.93 4.43
N THR A 85 -6.59 5.88 4.55
CA THR A 85 -6.71 7.19 3.91
C THR A 85 -6.67 7.09 2.38
N ILE A 86 -5.73 6.30 1.85
CA ILE A 86 -5.55 6.11 0.39
C ILE A 86 -6.70 5.33 -0.23
N THR A 87 -7.24 4.33 0.48
CA THR A 87 -8.28 3.44 -0.06
C THR A 87 -9.68 4.05 0.05
N ARG A 88 -9.91 4.96 1.00
CA ARG A 88 -11.23 5.57 1.25
C ARG A 88 -11.94 6.11 -0.02
N PRO A 89 -11.31 6.89 -0.91
CA PRO A 89 -11.97 7.43 -2.10
C PRO A 89 -12.06 6.47 -3.29
N LEU A 90 -11.50 5.25 -3.19
CA LEU A 90 -11.61 4.22 -4.23
C LEU A 90 -12.92 3.44 -4.09
N ASP A 91 -13.37 2.76 -5.14
CA ASP A 91 -14.60 1.98 -5.11
C ASP A 91 -14.42 0.59 -4.49
N ILE A 92 -13.25 -0.02 -4.72
CA ILE A 92 -12.86 -1.31 -4.15
C ILE A 92 -11.43 -1.26 -3.64
N ALA A 93 -11.14 -2.07 -2.62
CA ALA A 93 -9.76 -2.33 -2.22
C ALA A 93 -9.17 -3.40 -3.15
N ALA A 94 -7.91 -3.25 -3.52
CA ALA A 94 -7.20 -4.24 -4.31
C ALA A 94 -5.73 -4.30 -3.89
N TRP A 95 -5.10 -5.46 -3.89
CA TRP A 95 -3.70 -5.61 -3.51
C TRP A 95 -3.01 -6.71 -4.34
N ASP A 96 -1.70 -6.82 -4.19
CA ASP A 96 -0.93 -7.84 -4.87
C ASP A 96 -0.44 -8.88 -3.84
N ASP A 97 -0.62 -10.17 -4.14
CA ASP A 97 -0.28 -11.28 -3.26
C ASP A 97 0.95 -12.03 -3.79
N TYR A 98 2.11 -11.73 -3.19
CA TYR A 98 3.37 -12.40 -3.45
C TYR A 98 4.00 -12.92 -2.16
N VAL A 99 4.42 -14.19 -2.19
CA VAL A 99 5.10 -14.84 -1.07
C VAL A 99 6.63 -14.80 -1.20
N GLY A 100 7.14 -14.50 -2.41
CA GLY A 100 8.55 -14.29 -2.72
C GLY A 100 9.36 -15.59 -2.78
N GLU A 101 9.51 -16.27 -1.65
CA GLU A 101 10.41 -17.43 -1.50
C GLU A 101 9.72 -18.79 -1.77
N GLY A 102 8.58 -18.77 -2.49
CA GLY A 102 7.87 -19.96 -2.96
C GLY A 102 7.07 -20.73 -1.90
N GLN A 103 7.02 -20.23 -0.66
CA GLN A 103 6.28 -20.85 0.45
C GLN A 103 5.17 -19.92 0.95
N LEU A 104 3.95 -20.43 0.99
CA LEU A 104 2.82 -19.71 1.56
C LEU A 104 2.83 -19.77 3.09
N ASN A 105 2.86 -18.61 3.73
CA ASN A 105 2.60 -18.48 5.17
C ASN A 105 1.14 -18.09 5.40
N PHE A 106 0.29 -19.10 5.60
CA PHE A 106 -1.18 -18.94 5.69
C PHE A 106 -1.63 -17.93 6.76
N TYR A 107 -0.97 -17.86 7.92
CA TYR A 107 -1.38 -16.91 8.95
C TYR A 107 -1.08 -15.47 8.54
N ARG A 108 0.08 -15.22 7.93
CA ARG A 108 0.46 -13.89 7.46
C ARG A 108 -0.38 -13.46 6.27
N ASN A 109 -0.64 -14.38 5.33
CA ASN A 109 -1.36 -14.09 4.11
C ASN A 109 -2.86 -13.91 4.35
N GLY A 110 -3.47 -14.79 5.14
CA GLY A 110 -4.85 -14.62 5.61
C GLY A 110 -5.04 -13.31 6.40
N ALA A 111 -4.13 -12.98 7.33
CA ALA A 111 -4.21 -11.71 8.06
C ALA A 111 -4.10 -10.48 7.13
N MET A 112 -3.32 -10.58 6.04
CA MET A 112 -3.23 -9.52 5.05
C MET A 112 -4.52 -9.42 4.25
N SER A 113 -5.05 -10.54 3.77
CA SER A 113 -6.35 -10.60 3.10
C SER A 113 -7.47 -9.97 3.93
N ASP A 114 -7.53 -10.28 5.23
CA ASP A 114 -8.48 -9.66 6.16
C ASP A 114 -8.22 -8.16 6.38
N PHE A 115 -6.96 -7.74 6.44
CA PHE A 115 -6.60 -6.32 6.52
C PHE A 115 -7.11 -5.55 5.29
N ILE A 116 -6.88 -6.07 4.07
CA ILE A 116 -7.32 -5.46 2.81
C ILE A 116 -8.84 -5.38 2.75
N ARG A 117 -9.54 -6.47 3.08
CA ARG A 117 -11.00 -6.48 3.20
C ARG A 117 -11.49 -5.45 4.20
N GLY A 118 -10.79 -5.30 5.32
CA GLY A 118 -11.09 -4.34 6.38
C GLY A 118 -11.02 -2.86 5.97
N LEU A 119 -10.22 -2.51 4.96
CA LEU A 119 -10.06 -1.11 4.52
C LEU A 119 -11.36 -0.48 4.04
N LYS A 120 -12.23 -1.27 3.42
CA LYS A 120 -13.56 -0.85 2.95
C LYS A 120 -14.71 -1.64 3.58
N ARG A 121 -14.43 -2.72 4.31
CA ARG A 121 -15.41 -3.63 4.93
C ARG A 121 -16.38 -4.23 3.90
N GLN A 122 -15.83 -4.61 2.75
CA GLN A 122 -16.52 -5.23 1.61
C GLN A 122 -15.52 -6.16 0.92
N ASP A 123 -16.02 -7.00 0.01
CA ASP A 123 -15.18 -7.88 -0.80
C ASP A 123 -14.17 -7.08 -1.65
N TYR A 124 -13.04 -7.71 -1.95
CA TYR A 124 -11.87 -7.05 -2.51
C TYR A 124 -11.28 -7.85 -3.66
N TRP A 125 -10.30 -7.27 -4.37
CA TRP A 125 -9.62 -7.95 -5.47
C TRP A 125 -8.16 -8.23 -5.10
N VAL A 126 -7.66 -9.40 -5.50
CA VAL A 126 -6.23 -9.63 -5.64
C VAL A 126 -5.88 -9.26 -7.07
N MET A 127 -5.25 -8.10 -7.25
CA MET A 127 -4.92 -7.54 -8.57
C MET A 127 -3.74 -8.26 -9.23
N GLU A 128 -2.82 -8.77 -8.43
CA GLU A 128 -1.72 -9.61 -8.90
C GLU A 128 -1.47 -10.73 -7.90
N THR A 129 -1.19 -11.93 -8.40
CA THR A 129 -0.84 -13.11 -7.59
C THR A 129 0.39 -13.73 -8.18
N GLN A 130 1.32 -14.19 -7.34
CA GLN A 130 2.50 -14.94 -7.78
C GLN A 130 2.09 -16.20 -8.59
N PRO A 131 2.39 -16.29 -9.90
CA PRO A 131 2.01 -17.45 -10.71
C PRO A 131 3.05 -18.58 -10.66
N GLY A 132 4.21 -18.34 -10.04
CA GLY A 132 5.34 -19.27 -9.99
C GLY A 132 6.47 -18.72 -9.13
N PHE A 133 7.44 -18.07 -9.74
CA PHE A 133 8.54 -17.39 -9.04
C PHE A 133 8.44 -15.87 -9.24
N VAL A 134 9.19 -15.12 -8.44
CA VAL A 134 9.38 -13.68 -8.58
C VAL A 134 10.80 -13.38 -9.06
N ASP A 135 11.12 -12.11 -9.29
CA ASP A 135 12.42 -11.62 -9.76
C ASP A 135 13.16 -10.77 -8.70
N TRP A 136 12.49 -10.36 -7.62
CA TRP A 136 13.01 -9.40 -6.64
C TRP A 136 13.37 -9.98 -5.26
N ALA A 137 13.00 -11.22 -4.96
CA ALA A 137 13.27 -11.82 -3.66
C ALA A 137 14.77 -12.19 -3.51
N PRO A 138 15.32 -12.26 -2.27
CA PRO A 138 16.68 -12.74 -2.06
C PRO A 138 16.93 -14.15 -2.63
N ILE A 139 15.89 -14.99 -2.58
CA ILE A 139 15.85 -16.31 -3.20
C ILE A 139 14.51 -16.49 -3.92
N CYS A 140 14.54 -16.47 -5.24
CA CYS A 140 13.35 -16.57 -6.09
C CYS A 140 12.94 -18.02 -6.35
N ASN A 141 12.52 -18.73 -5.30
CA ASN A 141 12.00 -20.09 -5.49
C ASN A 141 10.67 -20.06 -6.25
N SER A 142 10.47 -21.08 -7.09
CA SER A 142 9.13 -21.37 -7.61
C SER A 142 8.22 -21.81 -6.47
N LEU A 143 6.95 -21.43 -6.55
CA LEU A 143 5.90 -21.96 -5.69
C LEU A 143 5.93 -23.49 -5.69
N VAL A 144 5.72 -24.06 -4.50
CA VAL A 144 5.55 -25.51 -4.36
C VAL A 144 4.40 -26.03 -5.23
N LYS A 145 4.40 -27.33 -5.55
CA LYS A 145 3.30 -27.96 -6.28
C LYS A 145 1.97 -27.70 -5.57
N GLY A 146 1.03 -27.05 -6.27
CA GLY A 146 -0.26 -26.65 -5.71
C GLY A 146 -0.27 -25.30 -4.98
N GLY A 147 0.87 -24.61 -4.88
CA GLY A 147 1.00 -23.32 -4.20
C GLY A 147 0.11 -22.24 -4.80
N VAL A 148 0.09 -22.10 -6.14
CA VAL A 148 -0.82 -21.18 -6.83
C VAL A 148 -2.27 -21.44 -6.45
N ARG A 149 -2.70 -22.71 -6.50
CA ARG A 149 -4.06 -23.11 -6.12
C ARG A 149 -4.34 -22.77 -4.65
N ALA A 150 -3.40 -23.02 -3.75
CA ALA A 150 -3.55 -22.74 -2.33
C ALA A 150 -3.71 -21.24 -2.07
N MET A 151 -2.84 -20.41 -2.65
CA MET A 151 -2.92 -18.94 -2.55
C MET A 151 -4.27 -18.43 -3.07
N THR A 152 -4.69 -18.83 -4.28
CA THR A 152 -5.97 -18.40 -4.84
C THR A 152 -7.16 -18.77 -3.96
N TRP A 153 -7.23 -20.01 -3.46
CA TRP A 153 -8.35 -20.43 -2.61
C TRP A 153 -8.33 -19.79 -1.23
N GLU A 154 -7.15 -19.49 -0.68
CA GLU A 154 -7.03 -18.72 0.55
C GLU A 154 -7.60 -17.31 0.37
N SER A 155 -7.20 -16.58 -0.67
CA SER A 155 -7.71 -15.23 -0.93
C SER A 155 -9.24 -15.24 -1.09
N ILE A 156 -9.78 -16.21 -1.85
CA ILE A 156 -11.23 -16.39 -2.00
C ILE A 156 -11.88 -16.67 -0.64
N GLY A 157 -11.29 -17.55 0.18
CA GLY A 157 -11.78 -17.86 1.52
C GLY A 157 -11.83 -16.65 2.46
N HIS A 158 -11.00 -15.64 2.21
CA HIS A 158 -10.97 -14.38 2.93
C HIS A 158 -11.81 -13.25 2.30
N GLY A 159 -12.54 -13.52 1.21
CA GLY A 159 -13.46 -12.56 0.57
C GLY A 159 -12.93 -11.87 -0.67
N ALA A 160 -11.97 -12.48 -1.38
CA ALA A 160 -11.58 -12.00 -2.71
C ALA A 160 -12.63 -12.41 -3.76
N ASP A 161 -13.22 -11.41 -4.43
CA ASP A 161 -14.15 -11.61 -5.56
C ASP A 161 -13.45 -11.85 -6.89
N ALA A 162 -12.17 -11.47 -6.97
CA ALA A 162 -11.32 -11.72 -8.13
C ALA A 162 -9.88 -11.99 -7.68
N VAL A 163 -9.24 -12.95 -8.36
CA VAL A 163 -7.82 -13.25 -8.20
C VAL A 163 -7.17 -13.20 -9.58
N LEU A 164 -6.39 -12.16 -9.80
CA LEU A 164 -5.70 -11.87 -11.05
C LEU A 164 -4.21 -12.23 -10.90
N PHE A 165 -3.52 -12.35 -12.03
CA PHE A 165 -2.11 -12.74 -12.08
C PHE A 165 -1.29 -11.70 -12.82
N TRP A 166 -0.18 -11.30 -12.21
CA TRP A 166 0.92 -10.73 -12.95
C TRP A 166 1.96 -11.84 -13.17
N GLN A 167 2.19 -12.31 -14.39
CA GLN A 167 1.69 -11.82 -15.68
C GLN A 167 1.07 -12.96 -16.48
N TRP A 168 0.24 -12.61 -17.47
CA TRP A 168 -0.39 -13.57 -18.39
C TRP A 168 0.65 -14.43 -19.13
N ARG A 169 1.74 -13.81 -19.57
CA ARG A 169 2.85 -14.48 -20.26
C ARG A 169 4.14 -13.82 -19.85
N SER A 170 5.13 -14.62 -19.45
CA SER A 170 6.46 -14.11 -19.10
C SER A 170 7.06 -13.29 -20.24
N ALA A 171 7.61 -12.13 -19.88
CA ALA A 171 8.38 -11.32 -20.80
C ALA A 171 9.62 -12.08 -21.30
N LEU A 172 10.08 -11.75 -22.52
CA LEU A 172 11.29 -12.34 -23.12
C LEU A 172 12.58 -11.69 -22.60
N GLY A 173 12.47 -10.54 -21.93
CA GLY A 173 13.55 -9.73 -21.40
C GLY A 173 12.99 -8.44 -20.82
N GLY A 174 13.87 -7.65 -20.21
CA GLY A 174 13.47 -6.70 -19.17
C GLY A 174 13.73 -7.32 -17.79
N GLN A 175 13.67 -6.48 -16.76
CA GLN A 175 14.09 -6.68 -15.37
C GLN A 175 14.48 -8.11 -14.93
#